data_AF-A0A3P7M1S2-F1
#
_entry.id   AF-A0A3P7M1S2-F1
#
_cell.length_a   1.000
_cell.length_b   1.000
_cell.length_c   1.000
_cell.angle_alpha   90.00
_cell.angle_beta   90.00
_cell.angle_gamma   90.00
#
_symmetry.space_group_name_H-M   'P 1'
#
loop_
_entity.id
_entity.type
_entity.pdbx_description
1 polymer ?
#
loop_
_entity_poly.entity_id
_entity_poly.type
_entity_poly.pdbx_seq_one_letter_code
_entity_poly.pdbx_strand_id
1 'polypeptide(L)'
;MFEEMDASISGRFAETTVREKQVRKKREKPEDKERKEREAKKQAELQEKYNLWNKGVAQTERREEQLEEMARVAAEPLARMADDVAMNRHLKDLIHEEDPMAEMLMTKKREKAIDRGDLS
;
A
#
# COMPACT_ATOMS: atom_id res chain seq x y z
N MET A 1 -23.68 47.22 -37.31
CA MET A 1 -25.06 46.72 -37.49
C MET A 1 -25.34 45.45 -36.68
N PHE A 2 -24.55 44.36 -36.80
CA PHE A 2 -24.76 43.13 -36.00
C PHE A 2 -24.18 43.18 -34.57
N GLU A 3 -23.43 44.22 -34.22
CA GLU A 3 -22.83 44.45 -32.90
C GLU A 3 -23.73 45.19 -31.91
N GLU A 4 -24.73 45.91 -32.39
CA GLU A 4 -25.67 46.66 -31.55
C GLU A 4 -26.98 45.91 -31.29
N MET A 5 -27.17 44.74 -31.91
CA MET A 5 -28.37 43.93 -31.73
C MET A 5 -28.32 43.13 -30.43
N ASP A 6 -29.48 43.00 -29.77
CA ASP A 6 -29.62 42.24 -28.54
C ASP A 6 -29.26 40.75 -28.73
N ALA A 7 -28.63 40.15 -27.72
CA ALA A 7 -28.04 38.81 -27.79
C ALA A 7 -29.09 37.71 -28.07
N SER A 8 -30.36 37.96 -27.72
CA SER A 8 -31.49 37.07 -28.02
C SER A 8 -31.82 37.00 -29.51
N ILE A 9 -31.60 38.08 -30.26
CA ILE A 9 -31.88 38.19 -31.69
C ILE A 9 -30.64 37.81 -32.51
N SER A 10 -29.46 38.21 -32.06
CA SER A 10 -28.23 37.99 -32.81
C SER A 10 -27.65 36.58 -32.64
N GLY A 11 -28.09 35.81 -31.64
CA GLY A 11 -27.64 34.45 -31.37
C GLY A 11 -26.16 34.33 -30.99
N ARG A 12 -25.52 35.44 -30.55
CA ARG A 12 -24.05 35.54 -30.38
C ARG A 12 -23.47 34.55 -29.35
N PHE A 13 -24.32 34.05 -28.44
CA PHE A 13 -23.96 33.12 -27.37
C PHE A 13 -24.82 31.86 -27.34
N ALA A 14 -25.46 31.49 -28.45
CA ALA A 14 -26.24 30.25 -28.51
C ALA A 14 -25.33 29.02 -28.39
N GLU A 15 -25.72 28.04 -27.56
CA GLU A 15 -25.00 26.77 -27.46
C GLU A 15 -25.00 26.02 -28.80
N THR A 16 -23.84 25.53 -29.20
CA THR A 16 -23.68 24.78 -30.44
C THR A 16 -24.29 23.39 -30.32
N THR A 17 -25.45 23.18 -30.93
CA THR A 17 -26.08 21.85 -31.03
C THR A 17 -25.41 21.05 -32.14
N VAL A 18 -24.56 20.09 -31.76
CA VAL A 18 -23.92 19.18 -32.72
C VAL A 18 -24.93 18.09 -33.11
N ARG A 19 -25.12 17.88 -34.41
CA ARG A 19 -25.97 16.79 -34.92
C ARG A 19 -25.29 15.46 -34.58
N GLU A 20 -25.84 14.70 -33.63
CA GLU A 20 -25.38 13.34 -33.37
C GLU A 20 -25.54 12.52 -34.67
N LYS A 21 -24.43 12.02 -35.22
CA LYS A 21 -24.48 11.10 -36.36
C LYS A 21 -25.36 9.91 -35.95
N GLN A 22 -26.25 9.46 -36.84
CA GLN A 22 -27.00 8.20 -36.70
C GLN A 22 -26.09 6.95 -36.79
N VAL A 23 -24.92 6.99 -36.15
CA VAL A 23 -24.24 5.76 -35.79
C VAL A 23 -25.15 5.13 -34.74
N ARG A 24 -25.85 4.06 -35.12
CA ARG A 24 -26.61 3.20 -34.19
C ARG A 24 -25.84 3.17 -32.87
N LYS A 25 -26.39 3.76 -31.80
CA LYS A 25 -25.97 3.44 -30.43
C LYS A 25 -26.05 1.92 -30.37
N LYS A 26 -24.92 1.23 -30.46
CA LYS A 26 -24.87 -0.23 -30.29
C LYS A 26 -25.44 -0.44 -28.90
N ARG A 27 -26.69 -0.89 -28.82
CA ARG A 27 -27.25 -1.45 -27.58
C ARG A 27 -26.26 -2.54 -27.21
N GLU A 28 -25.50 -2.33 -26.15
CA GLU A 28 -24.52 -3.30 -25.69
C GLU A 28 -25.24 -4.62 -25.50
N LYS A 29 -24.82 -5.63 -26.26
CA LYS A 29 -25.35 -6.97 -26.07
C LYS A 29 -24.89 -7.46 -24.70
N PRO A 30 -25.67 -8.31 -24.01
CA PRO A 30 -25.23 -8.91 -22.74
C PRO A 30 -23.85 -9.61 -22.89
N GLU A 31 -23.58 -10.22 -24.05
CA GLU A 31 -22.26 -10.81 -24.38
C GLU A 31 -21.10 -9.80 -24.42
N ASP A 32 -21.34 -8.56 -24.83
CA ASP A 32 -20.33 -7.50 -24.83
C ASP A 32 -20.00 -7.06 -23.39
N LYS A 33 -20.97 -7.14 -22.46
CA LYS A 33 -20.77 -6.85 -21.04
C LYS A 33 -19.93 -7.94 -20.37
N GLU A 34 -20.27 -9.20 -20.61
CA GLU A 34 -19.47 -10.31 -20.07
C GLU A 34 -18.03 -10.30 -20.58
N ARG A 35 -17.81 -9.95 -21.87
CA ARG A 35 -16.46 -9.75 -22.40
C ARG A 35 -15.71 -8.62 -21.71
N LYS A 36 -16.36 -7.47 -21.53
CA LYS A 36 -15.76 -6.33 -20.81
C LYS A 36 -15.41 -6.68 -19.37
N GLU A 37 -16.26 -7.42 -18.67
CA GLU A 37 -15.97 -7.88 -17.31
C GLU A 37 -14.78 -8.84 -17.24
N ARG A 38 -14.68 -9.78 -18.19
CA ARG A 38 -13.51 -10.68 -18.29
C ARG A 38 -12.23 -9.92 -18.62
N GLU A 39 -12.29 -8.95 -19.53
CA GLU A 39 -11.16 -8.10 -19.88
C GLU A 39 -10.75 -7.21 -18.69
N ALA A 40 -11.70 -6.63 -17.96
CA ALA A 40 -11.45 -5.82 -16.76
C ALA A 40 -10.78 -6.63 -15.65
N LYS A 41 -11.21 -7.87 -15.40
CA LYS A 41 -10.57 -8.77 -14.43
C LYS A 41 -9.11 -9.05 -14.79
N LYS A 42 -8.84 -9.37 -16.07
CA LYS A 42 -7.47 -9.58 -16.55
C LYS A 42 -6.60 -8.34 -16.43
N GLN A 43 -7.15 -7.17 -16.72
CA GLN A 43 -6.44 -5.90 -16.56
C GLN A 43 -6.13 -5.60 -15.08
N ALA A 44 -7.07 -5.88 -14.18
CA ALA A 44 -6.84 -5.73 -12.73
C ALA A 44 -5.71 -6.64 -12.24
N GLU A 45 -5.71 -7.92 -12.61
CA GLU A 45 -4.64 -8.86 -12.26
C GLU A 45 -3.26 -8.42 -12.78
N LEU A 46 -3.21 -7.91 -14.02
CA LEU A 46 -1.97 -7.36 -14.59
C LEU A 46 -1.53 -6.12 -13.83
N GLN A 47 -2.46 -5.24 -13.50
CA GLN A 47 -2.19 -4.00 -12.78
C GLN A 47 -1.66 -4.26 -11.36
N GLU A 48 -2.17 -5.26 -10.65
CA GLU A 48 -1.60 -5.68 -9.36
C GLU A 48 -0.15 -6.16 -9.49
N LYS A 49 0.14 -6.99 -10.48
CA LYS A 49 1.51 -7.44 -10.76
C LYS A 49 2.44 -6.28 -11.10
N TYR A 50 1.98 -5.34 -11.92
CA TYR A 50 2.75 -4.14 -12.25
C TYR A 50 2.92 -3.21 -11.04
N ASN A 51 1.92 -3.09 -10.17
CA ASN A 51 2.03 -2.28 -8.96
C ASN A 51 3.11 -2.81 -8.02
N LEU A 52 3.17 -4.14 -7.84
CA LEU A 52 4.21 -4.80 -7.04
C LEU A 52 5.59 -4.68 -7.69
N TRP A 53 5.68 -4.72 -9.03
CA TRP A 53 6.93 -4.53 -9.75
C TRP A 53 7.42 -3.07 -9.69
N ASN A 54 6.52 -2.12 -9.91
CA ASN A 54 6.84 -0.69 -10.00
C ASN A 54 7.19 -0.10 -8.63
N LYS A 55 6.55 -0.57 -7.55
CA LYS A 55 6.90 -0.23 -6.18
C LYS A 55 7.91 -1.27 -5.70
N GLY A 56 9.20 -0.99 -5.87
CA GLY A 56 10.24 -1.96 -5.55
C GLY A 56 10.04 -2.59 -4.16
N VAL A 57 10.23 -3.91 -4.07
CA VAL A 57 9.94 -4.73 -2.87
C VAL A 57 10.55 -4.15 -1.59
N ALA A 58 11.78 -3.64 -1.66
CA ALA A 58 12.44 -3.02 -0.51
C ALA A 58 11.72 -1.75 0.00
N GLN A 59 10.98 -1.04 -0.85
CA GLN A 59 10.19 0.13 -0.45
C GLN A 59 8.89 -0.29 0.26
N THR A 60 8.27 -1.39 -0.16
CA THR A 60 7.07 -1.92 0.50
C THR A 60 7.42 -2.49 1.86
N GLU A 61 8.48 -3.30 1.94
CA GLU A 61 8.99 -3.86 3.20
C GLU A 61 9.33 -2.74 4.21
N ARG A 62 10.12 -1.74 3.79
CA ARG A 62 10.43 -0.59 4.66
C ARG A 62 9.19 0.17 5.13
N ARG A 63 8.16 0.27 4.30
CA ARG A 63 6.92 0.94 4.67
C ARG A 63 6.15 0.11 5.69
N GLU A 64 6.10 -1.20 5.53
CA GLU A 64 5.48 -2.12 6.49
C GLU A 64 6.22 -2.05 7.83
N GLU A 65 7.55 -2.16 7.83
CA GLU A 65 8.38 -2.01 9.03
C GLU A 65 8.15 -0.66 9.74
N GLN A 66 8.06 0.44 8.98
CA GLN A 66 7.77 1.76 9.55
C GLN A 66 6.37 1.84 10.16
N LEU A 67 5.37 1.22 9.54
CA LEU A 67 4.01 1.20 10.08
C LEU A 67 3.92 0.37 11.36
N GLU A 68 4.59 -0.77 11.41
CA GLU A 68 4.69 -1.60 12.62
C GLU A 68 5.44 -0.87 13.74
N GLU A 69 6.54 -0.19 13.42
CA GLU A 69 7.32 0.60 14.37
C GLU A 69 6.50 1.77 14.94
N MET A 70 5.82 2.53 14.06
CA MET A 70 4.92 3.60 14.48
C MET A 70 3.79 3.10 15.37
N ALA A 71 3.17 1.97 15.04
CA ALA A 71 2.11 1.38 15.86
C ALA A 71 2.63 0.94 17.23
N ARG A 72 3.84 0.39 17.28
CA ARG A 72 4.51 0.01 18.54
C ARG A 72 4.78 1.25 19.41
N VAL A 73 5.43 2.28 18.85
CA VAL A 73 5.76 3.51 19.59
C VAL A 73 4.51 4.27 20.03
N ALA A 74 3.45 4.29 19.21
CA ALA A 74 2.19 4.93 19.57
C ALA A 74 1.49 4.23 20.76
N ALA A 75 1.71 2.93 20.94
CA ALA A 75 1.19 2.17 22.07
C ALA A 75 2.06 2.27 23.34
N GLU A 76 3.32 2.71 23.20
CA GLU A 76 4.24 2.87 24.32
C GLU A 76 3.94 4.14 25.15
N PRO A 77 4.14 4.10 26.48
CA PRO A 77 4.01 5.30 27.29
C PRO A 77 5.12 6.31 26.98
N LEU A 78 4.79 7.60 27.05
CA LEU A 78 5.73 8.70 26.77
C LEU A 78 7.04 8.59 27.58
N ALA A 79 6.95 8.15 28.83
CA ALA A 79 8.10 7.92 29.70
C ALA A 79 8.18 6.44 30.09
N ARG A 80 9.40 5.90 30.10
CA ARG A 80 9.66 4.55 30.61
C ARG A 80 9.46 4.52 32.12
N MET A 81 8.85 3.44 32.58
CA MET A 81 8.64 3.18 34.01
C MET A 81 9.67 2.16 34.53
N ALA A 82 9.83 2.07 35.84
CA ALA A 82 10.74 1.10 36.46
C ALA A 82 10.39 -0.35 36.08
N ASP A 83 9.09 -0.65 35.93
CA ASP A 83 8.57 -1.99 35.62
C ASP A 83 8.29 -2.20 34.12
N ASP A 84 8.92 -1.43 33.23
CA ASP A 84 8.73 -1.55 31.79
C ASP A 84 9.19 -2.94 31.28
N VAL A 85 8.23 -3.74 30.82
CA VAL A 85 8.44 -5.12 30.38
C VAL A 85 9.28 -5.18 29.09
N ALA A 86 9.08 -4.24 28.16
CA ALA A 86 9.79 -4.23 26.89
C ALA A 86 11.27 -3.90 27.11
N MET A 87 11.55 -2.89 27.94
CA MET A 87 12.92 -2.56 28.35
C MET A 87 13.59 -3.72 29.07
N ASN A 88 12.89 -4.34 30.03
CA ASN A 88 13.43 -5.48 30.78
C ASN A 88 13.72 -6.69 29.89
N ARG A 89 12.91 -6.96 28.87
CA ARG A 89 13.19 -8.01 27.87
C ARG A 89 14.45 -7.66 27.08
N HIS A 90 14.54 -6.44 26.55
CA HIS A 90 15.70 -6.00 25.77
C HIS A 90 17.01 -6.12 26.56
N LEU A 91 17.03 -5.69 27.83
CA LEU A 91 18.21 -5.78 28.69
C LEU A 91 18.63 -7.23 28.97
N LYS A 92 17.68 -8.16 29.10
CA LYS A 92 17.98 -9.59 29.27
C LYS A 92 18.54 -10.24 28.00
N ASP A 93 18.21 -9.68 26.84
CA ASP A 93 18.73 -10.18 25.57
C ASP A 93 20.18 -9.72 25.31
N LEU A 94 20.65 -8.64 25.94
CA LEU A 94 22.04 -8.21 25.86
C LEU A 94 22.94 -9.18 26.63
N ILE A 95 23.86 -9.84 25.93
CA ILE A 95 24.92 -10.64 26.55
C ILE A 95 26.18 -9.80 26.53
N HIS A 96 26.79 -9.60 27.70
CA HIS A 96 28.04 -8.88 27.84
C HIS A 96 29.19 -9.86 27.72
N GLU A 97 30.21 -9.54 26.91
CA GLU A 97 31.38 -10.42 26.69
C GLU A 97 32.22 -10.63 27.95
N GLU A 98 32.18 -9.66 28.88
CA GLU A 98 32.88 -9.71 30.16
C GLU A 98 32.22 -10.65 31.18
N ASP A 99 31.01 -11.13 30.92
CA ASP A 99 30.32 -12.09 31.79
C ASP A 99 30.98 -13.47 31.66
N PRO A 100 31.42 -14.11 32.76
CA PRO A 100 31.93 -15.48 32.75
C PRO A 100 30.98 -16.50 32.10
N MET A 101 29.67 -16.20 32.03
CA MET A 101 28.64 -17.05 31.43
C MET A 101 28.34 -16.71 29.96
N ALA A 102 28.98 -15.70 29.37
CA ALA A 102 28.66 -15.20 28.04
C ALA A 102 28.69 -16.30 26.97
N GLU A 103 29.77 -17.11 26.95
CA GLU A 103 29.93 -18.20 25.99
C GLU A 103 28.79 -19.22 26.10
N MET A 104 28.42 -19.61 27.32
CA MET A 104 27.33 -20.56 27.56
C MET A 104 25.96 -19.99 27.19
N LEU A 105 25.73 -18.69 27.38
CA LEU A 105 24.48 -18.04 26.97
C LEU A 105 24.38 -17.96 25.44
N MET A 106 25.50 -17.68 24.76
CA MET A 106 25.57 -17.65 23.30
C MET A 106 25.31 -19.03 22.69
N THR A 107 25.91 -20.10 23.22
CA THR A 107 25.65 -21.46 22.73
C THR A 107 24.18 -21.85 22.92
N LYS A 108 23.60 -21.59 24.10
CA LYS A 108 22.17 -21.83 24.34
C LYS A 108 21.25 -21.04 23.42
N LYS A 109 21.59 -19.78 23.11
CA LYS A 109 20.83 -18.98 22.16
C LYS A 109 20.90 -19.57 20.75
N ARG A 110 22.06 -20.05 20.34
CA ARG A 110 22.27 -20.73 19.06
C ARG A 110 21.46 -22.01 18.96
N GLU A 111 21.52 -22.88 19.97
CA GLU A 111 20.71 -24.11 20.04
C GLU A 111 19.22 -23.80 19.92
N LYS A 112 18.71 -22.83 20.68
CA LYS A 112 17.30 -22.39 20.60
C LYS A 112 16.91 -21.80 19.25
N ALA A 113 17.85 -21.24 18.50
CA ALA A 113 17.60 -20.72 17.16
C ALA A 113 17.58 -21.87 16.13
N ILE A 114 18.43 -22.88 16.31
CA ILE A 114 18.41 -24.12 15.50
C ILE A 114 17.09 -24.87 15.74
N ASP A 115 16.67 -25.04 16.99
CA ASP A 115 15.41 -25.71 17.34
C ASP A 115 14.17 -25.01 16.74
N ARG A 116 14.23 -23.67 16.62
CA ARG A 116 13.19 -22.86 15.98
C ARG A 116 13.25 -22.89 14.46
N GLY A 117 14.33 -23.39 13.86
CA GLY A 117 14.58 -23.38 12.43
C GLY A 117 15.06 -22.03 11.87
N ASP A 118 15.43 -21.09 12.75
CA ASP A 118 15.97 -19.77 12.37
C ASP A 118 17.42 -19.89 11.87
N LEU A 119 18.13 -20.94 12.29
CA LEU A 119 19.49 -21.29 11.86
C LEU A 119 19.49 -22.72 11.34
N SER A 120 19.80 -22.88 10.05
CA SER A 120 20.02 -24.17 9.38
C SER A 120 21.48 -24.61 9.46
#